data_AF-A0A1G2G3T8-F1
#
_entry.id   AF-A0A1G2G3T8-F1
#
_cell.length_a   1.000
_cell.length_b   1.000
_cell.length_c   1.000
_cell.angle_alpha   90.00
_cell.angle_beta   90.00
_cell.angle_gamma   90.00
#
_symmetry.space_group_name_H-M   'P 1'
#
loop_
_entity.id
_entity.type
_entity.pdbx_description
1 polymer ?
#
loop_
_entity_poly.entity_id
_entity_poly.type
_entity_poly.pdbx_seq_one_letter_code
_entity_poly.pdbx_strand_id
1 'polypeptide(L)'
;MKTKLIIGLAALGTSLVILPLFAAFEAHVVNVTARIENALFVQPESLEYGTVFPQEHLDSSFFITFSQSFSTASQERVGKVDYVIKQKPKPREDRVAALGGVEAARDWCHLNAPVNPGDPNDPYYTDCYPSLCPYLSKHPDNIPASGPNALNDYGLPPFHDPELSYASGTLVKFNSNGTTINNDPNDTWTIDLAVPCFDGYCAQDWADFVHGLNPVADPDDYMVPPTLEHQVFGCDLWVEVTKIY
;
A
#
# COMPACT_ATOMS: atom_id res chain seq x y z
N MET A 1 86.62 -55.20 -33.80
CA MET A 1 86.38 -56.42 -32.99
C MET A 1 87.24 -56.35 -31.74
N LYS A 2 86.70 -56.81 -30.59
CA LYS A 2 87.22 -56.76 -29.19
C LYS A 2 86.80 -55.46 -28.46
N THR A 3 86.11 -55.43 -27.31
CA THR A 3 85.66 -56.44 -26.32
C THR A 3 84.43 -55.88 -25.55
N LYS A 4 83.83 -56.73 -24.72
CA LYS A 4 82.45 -56.78 -24.19
C LYS A 4 82.17 -55.90 -22.95
N LEU A 5 80.89 -55.50 -22.82
CA LEU A 5 79.97 -55.45 -21.64
C LEU A 5 80.54 -55.31 -20.20
N ILE A 6 79.91 -54.42 -19.40
CA ILE A 6 79.46 -54.53 -17.96
C ILE A 6 79.21 -53.09 -17.44
N ILE A 7 77.97 -52.59 -17.35
CA ILE A 7 77.06 -52.50 -16.17
C ILE A 7 77.72 -51.94 -14.90
N GLY A 8 77.29 -50.74 -14.44
CA GLY A 8 77.48 -50.31 -13.04
C GLY A 8 77.36 -48.82 -12.73
N LEU A 9 76.15 -48.40 -12.31
CA LEU A 9 75.79 -47.25 -11.45
C LEU A 9 76.19 -45.82 -11.86
N ALA A 10 75.18 -44.97 -12.13
CA ALA A 10 74.78 -43.88 -11.22
C ALA A 10 73.63 -43.07 -11.85
N ALA A 11 72.70 -42.65 -11.00
CA ALA A 11 71.47 -41.92 -11.27
C ALA A 11 71.60 -40.75 -12.26
N LEU A 12 70.59 -40.55 -13.11
CA LEU A 12 70.05 -39.23 -13.48
C LEU A 12 68.90 -39.34 -14.49
N GLY A 13 67.74 -38.80 -14.11
CA GLY A 13 66.76 -38.16 -14.99
C GLY A 13 66.03 -39.06 -15.99
N THR A 14 64.71 -39.10 -16.09
CA THR A 14 63.72 -38.13 -15.66
C THR A 14 62.41 -38.90 -15.73
N SER A 15 61.83 -39.22 -14.57
CA SER A 15 60.40 -39.51 -14.46
C SER A 15 59.67 -38.46 -15.28
N LEU A 16 59.00 -38.87 -16.36
CA LEU A 16 58.13 -37.99 -17.12
C LEU A 16 57.11 -37.46 -16.12
N VAL A 17 57.29 -36.19 -15.78
CA VAL A 17 56.47 -35.45 -14.85
C VAL A 17 55.12 -35.28 -15.53
N ILE A 18 54.19 -36.21 -15.26
CA ILE A 18 52.77 -35.92 -15.38
C ILE A 18 52.47 -34.98 -14.21
N LEU A 19 52.78 -33.70 -14.38
CA LEU A 19 52.15 -32.69 -13.55
C LEU A 19 50.72 -32.57 -14.07
N PRO A 20 49.69 -32.88 -13.26
CA PRO A 20 48.43 -32.20 -13.47
C PRO A 20 48.75 -30.71 -13.31
N LEU A 21 48.76 -29.97 -14.42
CA LEU A 21 48.60 -28.53 -14.40
C LEU A 21 47.20 -28.29 -13.83
N PHE A 22 47.09 -28.29 -12.50
CA PHE A 22 45.95 -27.70 -11.83
C PHE A 22 45.99 -26.23 -12.23
N ALA A 23 45.21 -25.87 -13.25
CA ALA A 23 44.78 -24.51 -13.43
C ALA A 23 44.14 -24.12 -12.10
N ALA A 24 44.81 -23.25 -11.34
CA ALA A 24 44.20 -22.59 -10.22
C ALA A 24 43.08 -21.72 -10.79
N PHE A 25 41.85 -22.28 -10.83
CA PHE A 25 40.68 -21.45 -11.01
C PHE A 25 40.47 -20.72 -9.70
N GLU A 26 41.04 -19.52 -9.60
CA GLU A 26 40.78 -18.60 -8.51
C GLU A 26 39.37 -18.04 -8.71
N ALA A 27 38.39 -18.75 -8.15
CA ALA A 27 37.02 -18.28 -8.11
C ALA A 27 36.83 -17.45 -6.84
N HIS A 28 36.70 -16.13 -7.00
CA HIS A 28 36.23 -15.26 -5.93
C HIS A 28 34.71 -15.18 -5.99
N VAL A 29 34.05 -15.72 -4.98
CA VAL A 29 32.61 -15.53 -4.79
C VAL A 29 32.43 -14.35 -3.84
N VAL A 30 31.91 -13.24 -4.37
CA VAL A 30 31.43 -12.12 -3.54
C VAL A 30 29.96 -12.37 -3.26
N ASN A 31 29.63 -12.70 -2.01
CA ASN A 31 28.25 -12.86 -1.59
C ASN A 31 27.57 -11.49 -1.46
N VAL A 32 26.65 -11.18 -2.37
CA VAL A 32 25.84 -9.96 -2.33
C VAL A 32 24.44 -10.33 -1.90
N THR A 33 24.03 -9.82 -0.74
CA THR A 33 22.65 -9.92 -0.25
C THR A 33 22.19 -8.53 0.15
N ALA A 34 20.93 -8.21 -0.14
CA ALA A 34 20.31 -6.95 0.24
C ALA A 34 18.90 -7.23 0.77
N ARG A 35 18.52 -6.54 1.84
CA ARG A 35 17.14 -6.49 2.32
C ARG A 35 16.49 -5.24 1.74
N ILE A 36 15.41 -5.42 1.00
CA ILE A 36 14.58 -4.33 0.48
C ILE A 36 13.43 -4.13 1.46
N GLU A 37 13.26 -2.92 1.96
CA GLU A 37 12.18 -2.55 2.88
C GLU A 37 11.31 -1.46 2.26
N ASN A 38 10.03 -1.43 2.64
CA ASN A 38 9.10 -0.39 2.23
C ASN A 38 9.42 0.93 2.94
N ALA A 39 9.13 2.07 2.30
CA ALA A 39 9.42 3.38 2.85
C ALA A 39 8.53 3.75 4.05
N LEU A 40 7.30 3.24 4.06
CA LEU A 40 6.26 3.61 5.02
C LEU A 40 5.86 2.43 5.91
N PHE A 41 5.38 2.79 7.09
CA PHE A 41 4.71 1.93 8.05
C PHE A 41 3.31 2.51 8.31
N VAL A 42 2.28 1.68 8.17
CA VAL A 42 0.86 2.07 8.26
C VAL A 42 0.18 1.19 9.31
N GLN A 43 -0.57 1.80 10.23
CA GLN A 43 -1.28 1.09 11.30
C GLN A 43 -2.57 1.81 11.73
N PRO A 44 -3.64 1.06 12.11
CA PRO A 44 -3.73 -0.39 12.07
C PRO A 44 -3.86 -0.95 10.64
N GLU A 45 -3.73 -2.27 10.49
CA GLU A 45 -3.88 -2.95 9.19
C GLU A 45 -5.36 -3.03 8.73
N SER A 46 -6.31 -2.88 9.66
CA SER A 46 -7.74 -2.86 9.37
C SER A 46 -8.49 -1.87 10.25
N LEU A 47 -9.58 -1.31 9.70
CA LEU A 47 -10.57 -0.51 10.40
C LEU A 47 -11.92 -1.24 10.29
N GLU A 48 -12.59 -1.46 11.42
CA GLU A 48 -13.87 -2.17 11.49
C GLU A 48 -14.90 -1.29 12.18
N TYR A 49 -16.01 -1.00 11.48
CA TYR A 49 -17.10 -0.17 12.01
C TYR A 49 -18.25 -1.01 12.60
N GLY A 50 -18.25 -2.33 12.42
CA GLY A 50 -19.30 -3.22 12.92
C GLY A 50 -20.65 -3.01 12.24
N THR A 51 -21.74 -3.07 13.02
CA THR A 51 -23.10 -2.78 12.54
C THR A 51 -23.34 -1.27 12.61
N VAL A 52 -23.68 -0.68 11.47
CA VAL A 52 -23.95 0.75 11.32
C VAL A 52 -25.35 0.97 10.79
N PHE A 53 -25.91 2.16 11.04
CA PHE A 53 -27.27 2.52 10.62
C PHE A 53 -27.23 3.59 9.52
N PRO A 54 -28.22 3.62 8.60
CA PRO A 54 -28.31 4.66 7.57
C PRO A 54 -28.18 6.07 8.15
N GLN A 55 -27.38 6.91 7.49
CA GLN A 55 -27.11 8.30 7.90
C GLN A 55 -26.43 8.43 9.28
N GLU A 56 -25.79 7.37 9.76
CA GLU A 56 -24.84 7.44 10.87
C GLU A 56 -23.48 7.99 10.38
N HIS A 57 -22.73 8.57 11.31
CA HIS A 57 -21.39 9.12 11.09
C HIS A 57 -20.44 8.52 12.13
N LEU A 58 -19.39 7.83 11.69
CA LEU A 58 -18.48 7.12 12.58
C LEU A 58 -17.03 7.45 12.26
N ASP A 59 -16.23 7.71 13.30
CA ASP A 59 -14.82 8.05 13.16
C ASP A 59 -13.92 6.86 13.53
N SER A 60 -12.88 6.66 12.73
CA SER A 60 -11.75 5.79 13.04
C SER A 60 -10.44 6.48 12.66
N SER A 61 -9.30 5.95 13.09
CA SER A 61 -8.02 6.58 12.77
C SER A 61 -6.93 5.56 12.51
N PHE A 62 -6.00 5.95 11.64
CA PHE A 62 -4.77 5.23 11.38
C PHE A 62 -3.64 6.23 11.20
N PHE A 63 -2.41 5.80 11.39
CA PHE A 63 -1.23 6.64 11.21
C PHE A 63 -0.30 6.07 10.16
N ILE A 64 0.42 6.97 9.51
CA ILE A 64 1.45 6.69 8.50
C ILE A 64 2.74 7.30 9.01
N THR A 65 3.82 6.53 9.03
CA THR A 65 5.15 7.04 9.38
C THR A 65 6.22 6.37 8.54
N PHE A 66 7.46 6.83 8.65
CA PHE A 66 8.60 6.16 8.04
C PHE A 66 8.77 4.76 8.65
N SER A 67 9.09 3.78 7.80
CA SER A 67 9.51 2.47 8.28
C SER A 67 10.79 2.56 9.11
N GLN A 68 11.11 1.52 9.88
CA GLN A 68 12.28 1.53 10.75
C GLN A 68 13.59 1.81 9.98
N SER A 69 13.78 1.24 8.79
CA SER A 69 14.98 1.52 7.98
C SER A 69 15.03 2.95 7.46
N PHE A 70 13.88 3.53 7.09
CA PHE A 70 13.80 4.90 6.57
C PHE A 70 13.85 5.96 7.68
N SER A 71 13.42 5.64 8.89
CA SER A 71 13.45 6.56 10.05
C SER A 71 14.84 6.65 10.72
N THR A 72 15.73 5.68 10.53
CA THR A 72 17.05 5.68 11.18
C THR A 72 17.90 6.92 10.85
N ALA A 73 18.53 7.52 11.86
CA ALA A 73 19.31 8.77 11.69
C ALA A 73 20.51 8.61 10.72
N SER A 74 21.06 7.40 10.60
CA SER A 74 22.12 7.07 9.62
C SER A 74 21.63 7.08 8.16
N GLN A 75 20.32 7.09 7.95
CA GLN A 75 19.71 7.21 6.63
C GLN A 75 19.43 8.70 6.37
N GLU A 76 20.38 9.38 5.73
CA GLU A 76 20.29 10.80 5.35
C GLU A 76 19.89 11.04 3.89
N ARG A 77 19.83 9.98 3.08
CA ARG A 77 19.48 10.05 1.65
C ARG A 77 18.00 10.29 1.40
N VAL A 78 17.14 10.00 2.39
CA VAL A 78 15.70 10.16 2.31
C VAL A 78 15.26 11.16 3.38
N GLY A 79 14.94 12.37 2.94
CA GLY A 79 14.45 13.44 3.79
C GLY A 79 12.94 13.59 3.73
N LYS A 80 12.31 13.20 2.62
CA LYS A 80 10.86 13.39 2.38
C LYS A 80 10.25 12.26 1.56
N VAL A 81 9.00 11.91 1.86
CA VAL A 81 8.20 10.95 1.10
C VAL A 81 6.81 11.56 0.83
N ASP A 82 6.46 11.67 -0.45
CA ASP A 82 5.09 12.01 -0.87
C ASP A 82 4.30 10.71 -1.06
N TYR A 83 3.04 10.71 -0.62
CA TYR A 83 2.14 9.58 -0.80
C TYR A 83 0.70 10.03 -1.05
N VAL A 84 -0.13 9.09 -1.50
CA VAL A 84 -1.58 9.25 -1.66
C VAL A 84 -2.31 8.11 -0.98
N ILE A 85 -3.52 8.39 -0.46
CA ILE A 85 -4.41 7.39 0.13
C ILE A 85 -5.56 7.17 -0.86
N LYS A 86 -5.41 6.11 -1.66
CA LYS A 86 -6.44 5.67 -2.61
C LYS A 86 -7.46 4.77 -1.91
N GLN A 87 -8.60 4.63 -2.55
CA GLN A 87 -9.66 3.75 -2.09
C GLN A 87 -9.95 2.76 -3.19
N LYS A 88 -9.88 1.47 -2.86
CA LYS A 88 -10.07 0.41 -3.85
C LYS A 88 -11.20 -0.53 -3.43
N PRO A 89 -11.96 -1.08 -4.38
CA PRO A 89 -12.95 -2.11 -4.08
C PRO A 89 -12.32 -3.27 -3.30
N LYS A 90 -12.99 -3.70 -2.23
CA LYS A 90 -12.50 -4.76 -1.35
C LYS A 90 -12.89 -6.14 -1.90
N PRO A 91 -11.93 -7.02 -2.21
CA PRO A 91 -12.22 -8.40 -2.58
C PRO A 91 -12.67 -9.23 -1.37
N ARG A 92 -13.46 -10.28 -1.61
CA ARG A 92 -13.78 -11.30 -0.60
C ARG A 92 -12.61 -12.27 -0.42
N GLU A 93 -12.53 -12.87 0.77
CA GLU A 93 -11.43 -13.79 1.12
C GLU A 93 -11.33 -14.98 0.16
N ASP A 94 -12.47 -15.54 -0.26
CA ASP A 94 -12.51 -16.63 -1.24
C ASP A 94 -11.88 -16.22 -2.58
N ARG A 95 -12.10 -14.97 -3.01
CA ARG A 95 -11.51 -14.43 -4.23
C ARG A 95 -10.01 -14.19 -4.07
N VAL A 96 -9.58 -13.68 -2.91
CA VAL A 96 -8.16 -13.54 -2.55
C VAL A 96 -7.46 -14.90 -2.62
N ALA A 97 -8.05 -15.94 -2.05
CA ALA A 97 -7.51 -17.30 -2.09
C ALA A 97 -7.47 -17.86 -3.52
N ALA A 98 -8.53 -17.69 -4.29
CA ALA A 98 -8.63 -18.22 -5.66
C ALA A 98 -7.60 -17.62 -6.62
N LEU A 99 -7.23 -16.35 -6.44
CA LEU A 99 -6.25 -15.65 -7.27
C LEU A 99 -4.84 -15.61 -6.68
N GLY A 100 -4.62 -16.25 -5.53
CA GLY A 100 -3.30 -16.41 -4.93
C GLY A 100 -2.74 -15.14 -4.27
N GLY A 101 -3.60 -14.17 -3.90
CA GLY A 101 -3.18 -12.97 -3.19
C GLY A 101 -4.14 -11.77 -3.34
N VAL A 102 -3.97 -10.80 -2.43
CA VAL A 102 -4.83 -9.61 -2.35
C VAL A 102 -4.68 -8.69 -3.58
N GLU A 103 -3.47 -8.55 -4.11
CA GLU A 103 -3.20 -7.70 -5.28
C GLU A 103 -4.02 -8.14 -6.50
N ALA A 104 -3.91 -9.41 -6.87
CA ALA A 104 -4.60 -9.96 -8.04
C ALA A 104 -6.13 -9.91 -7.87
N ALA A 105 -6.63 -10.18 -6.67
CA ALA A 105 -8.07 -10.13 -6.37
C ALA A 105 -8.62 -8.70 -6.43
N ARG A 106 -7.87 -7.74 -5.91
CA ARG A 106 -8.25 -6.33 -5.95
C ARG A 106 -8.19 -5.74 -7.35
N ASP A 107 -7.15 -6.07 -8.13
CA ASP A 107 -7.08 -5.69 -9.55
C ASP A 107 -8.30 -6.24 -10.31
N TRP A 108 -8.73 -7.46 -10.00
CA TRP A 108 -9.96 -8.00 -10.56
C TRP A 108 -11.19 -7.19 -10.15
N CYS A 109 -11.37 -6.88 -8.86
CA CYS A 109 -12.51 -6.09 -8.38
C CYS A 109 -12.55 -4.66 -8.92
N HIS A 110 -11.39 -4.09 -9.27
CA HIS A 110 -11.28 -2.76 -9.87
C HIS A 110 -11.54 -2.78 -11.40
N LEU A 111 -11.15 -3.84 -12.10
CA LEU A 111 -11.36 -3.97 -13.54
C LEU A 111 -12.75 -4.52 -13.93
N ASN A 112 -13.55 -4.91 -12.95
CA ASN A 112 -14.90 -5.46 -13.15
C ASN A 112 -15.92 -4.63 -12.36
N ALA A 113 -17.18 -4.71 -12.77
CA ALA A 113 -18.31 -4.05 -12.13
C ALA A 113 -19.52 -5.01 -12.12
N PRO A 114 -20.49 -4.82 -11.20
CA PRO A 114 -21.71 -5.63 -11.20
C PRO A 114 -22.47 -5.45 -12.53
N VAL A 115 -22.93 -6.57 -13.09
CA VAL A 115 -23.71 -6.56 -14.34
C VAL A 115 -25.13 -6.06 -14.07
N ASN A 116 -25.69 -6.45 -12.92
CA ASN A 116 -26.97 -5.97 -12.40
C ASN A 116 -26.71 -5.29 -11.05
N PRO A 117 -26.36 -3.97 -11.05
CA PRO A 117 -26.14 -3.22 -9.82
C PRO A 117 -27.32 -3.37 -8.86
N GLY A 118 -27.04 -3.80 -7.64
CA GLY A 118 -28.05 -4.02 -6.61
C GLY A 118 -28.58 -5.46 -6.49
N ASP A 119 -28.39 -6.35 -7.46
CA ASP A 119 -28.76 -7.77 -7.28
C ASP A 119 -27.72 -8.48 -6.41
N PRO A 120 -28.02 -8.93 -5.17
CA PRO A 120 -27.04 -9.58 -4.30
C PRO A 120 -26.45 -10.87 -4.88
N ASN A 121 -27.10 -11.46 -5.88
CA ASN A 121 -26.64 -12.68 -6.56
C ASN A 121 -25.78 -12.39 -7.79
N ASP A 122 -25.50 -11.13 -8.10
CA ASP A 122 -24.60 -10.78 -9.19
C ASP A 122 -23.21 -11.40 -8.94
N PRO A 123 -22.57 -12.02 -9.96
CA PRO A 123 -21.24 -12.62 -9.81
C PRO A 123 -20.21 -11.68 -9.18
N TYR A 124 -20.31 -10.37 -9.44
CA TYR A 124 -19.42 -9.38 -8.82
C TYR A 124 -19.49 -9.44 -7.29
N TYR A 125 -20.70 -9.51 -6.71
CA TYR A 125 -20.85 -9.51 -5.25
C TYR A 125 -20.48 -10.85 -4.58
N THR A 126 -20.28 -11.91 -5.38
CA THR A 126 -19.67 -13.16 -4.90
C THR A 126 -18.15 -13.06 -4.75
N ASP A 127 -17.51 -12.18 -5.53
CA ASP A 127 -16.06 -12.01 -5.57
C ASP A 127 -15.60 -10.76 -4.79
N CYS A 128 -16.43 -9.72 -4.72
CA CYS A 128 -16.11 -8.41 -4.16
C CYS A 128 -17.25 -7.93 -3.23
N TYR A 129 -16.93 -7.08 -2.26
CA TYR A 129 -17.97 -6.42 -1.46
C TYR A 129 -18.60 -5.26 -2.25
N PRO A 130 -19.91 -4.96 -2.07
CA PRO A 130 -20.46 -3.66 -2.39
C PRO A 130 -19.58 -2.52 -1.86
N SER A 131 -19.36 -1.50 -2.69
CA SER A 131 -18.35 -0.48 -2.41
C SER A 131 -18.75 0.44 -1.27
N LEU A 132 -17.89 0.54 -0.26
CA LEU A 132 -17.96 1.57 0.79
C LEU A 132 -17.14 2.81 0.42
N CYS A 133 -16.34 2.75 -0.65
CA CYS A 133 -15.30 3.74 -0.92
C CYS A 133 -15.80 5.18 -1.10
N PRO A 134 -16.92 5.46 -1.82
CA PRO A 134 -17.41 6.82 -1.97
C PRO A 134 -17.80 7.49 -0.64
N TYR A 135 -18.04 6.70 0.41
CA TYR A 135 -18.61 7.16 1.68
C TYR A 135 -17.57 7.42 2.76
N LEU A 136 -16.29 7.15 2.49
CA LEU A 136 -15.22 7.34 3.48
C LEU A 136 -14.47 8.66 3.22
N SER A 137 -14.58 9.58 4.16
CA SER A 137 -13.78 10.79 4.21
C SER A 137 -12.38 10.52 4.74
N LYS A 138 -11.46 11.45 4.53
CA LYS A 138 -10.07 11.43 5.03
C LYS A 138 -9.74 12.82 5.54
N HIS A 139 -9.52 12.94 6.84
CA HIS A 139 -9.13 14.18 7.47
C HIS A 139 -7.69 14.08 7.99
N PRO A 140 -6.77 14.97 7.55
CA PRO A 140 -5.43 15.02 8.10
C PRO A 140 -5.46 15.61 9.51
N ASP A 141 -4.41 15.33 10.29
CA ASP A 141 -4.22 15.91 11.63
C ASP A 141 -3.86 17.40 11.62
N ASN A 142 -3.56 17.96 10.43
CA ASN A 142 -3.14 19.34 10.19
C ASN A 142 -1.83 19.70 10.90
N ILE A 143 -0.94 18.73 11.05
CA ILE A 143 0.40 18.90 11.59
C ILE A 143 1.41 18.87 10.43
N PRO A 144 2.48 19.67 10.46
CA PRO A 144 2.67 20.82 11.35
C PRO A 144 1.73 21.96 10.96
N ALA A 145 1.18 22.69 11.94
CA ALA A 145 0.28 23.80 11.67
C ALA A 145 0.99 25.09 11.18
N SER A 146 2.33 25.13 11.26
CA SER A 146 3.13 26.31 10.88
C SER A 146 4.54 25.94 10.43
N GLY A 147 5.16 26.82 9.65
CA GLY A 147 6.49 26.61 9.08
C GLY A 147 6.46 26.16 7.61
N PRO A 148 7.63 25.82 7.04
CA PRO A 148 7.78 25.55 5.61
C PRO A 148 7.10 24.25 5.14
N ASN A 149 6.80 23.33 6.06
CA ASN A 149 6.09 22.08 5.78
C ASN A 149 4.64 22.11 6.27
N ALA A 150 4.09 23.28 6.59
CA ALA A 150 2.77 23.34 7.20
C ALA A 150 1.65 22.99 6.22
N LEU A 151 0.63 22.28 6.71
CA LEU A 151 -0.57 21.92 5.95
C LEU A 151 -0.22 21.27 4.60
N ASN A 152 0.77 20.39 4.65
CA ASN A 152 1.28 19.56 3.55
C ASN A 152 0.36 18.38 3.20
N ASP A 153 -0.64 18.11 4.04
CA ASP A 153 -1.61 17.05 3.84
C ASP A 153 -2.97 17.60 3.39
N TYR A 154 -3.57 16.91 2.43
CA TYR A 154 -4.83 17.29 1.81
C TYR A 154 -5.85 16.18 2.00
N GLY A 155 -6.88 16.50 2.79
CA GLY A 155 -8.01 15.63 3.02
C GLY A 155 -8.98 15.54 1.85
N LEU A 156 -9.97 14.66 2.01
CA LEU A 156 -11.02 14.42 1.04
C LEU A 156 -12.35 14.21 1.78
N PRO A 157 -13.42 14.97 1.48
CA PRO A 157 -14.74 14.73 2.07
C PRO A 157 -15.30 13.38 1.59
N PRO A 158 -16.37 12.86 2.22
CA PRO A 158 -17.10 11.72 1.66
C PRO A 158 -17.93 12.18 0.44
N PHE A 159 -18.68 11.26 -0.16
CA PHE A 159 -19.50 11.48 -1.35
C PHE A 159 -18.69 11.99 -2.54
N HIS A 160 -17.65 11.24 -2.90
CA HIS A 160 -16.77 11.54 -4.04
C HIS A 160 -16.56 10.31 -4.92
N ASP A 161 -16.02 10.54 -6.12
CA ASP A 161 -15.54 9.47 -6.99
C ASP A 161 -14.17 8.95 -6.51
N PRO A 162 -14.09 7.70 -5.99
CA PRO A 162 -12.85 7.13 -5.47
C PRO A 162 -11.79 6.85 -6.55
N GLU A 163 -12.16 6.84 -7.82
CA GLU A 163 -11.23 6.63 -8.95
C GLU A 163 -10.54 7.94 -9.37
N LEU A 164 -11.18 9.08 -9.12
CA LEU A 164 -10.69 10.39 -9.56
C LEU A 164 -10.11 11.23 -8.43
N SER A 165 -10.51 10.98 -7.18
CA SER A 165 -10.14 11.81 -6.03
C SER A 165 -9.50 10.99 -4.92
N TYR A 166 -8.39 11.49 -4.36
CA TYR A 166 -7.64 10.84 -3.30
C TYR A 166 -7.06 11.88 -2.34
N ALA A 167 -6.93 11.50 -1.08
CA ALA A 167 -6.16 12.29 -0.12
C ALA A 167 -4.66 12.13 -0.41
N SER A 168 -3.89 13.16 -0.07
CA SER A 168 -2.44 13.15 -0.23
C SER A 168 -1.75 13.67 1.02
N GLY A 169 -0.54 13.18 1.25
CA GLY A 169 0.27 13.67 2.35
C GLY A 169 1.76 13.64 2.06
N THR A 170 2.52 14.29 2.93
CA THR A 170 3.97 14.36 2.83
C THR A 170 4.59 14.11 4.19
N LEU A 171 5.34 13.01 4.32
CA LEU A 171 6.23 12.85 5.45
C LEU A 171 7.54 13.61 5.24
N VAL A 172 7.92 14.43 6.22
CA VAL A 172 9.20 15.16 6.27
C VAL A 172 10.00 14.74 7.48
N LYS A 173 11.12 14.05 7.26
CA LYS A 173 12.03 13.61 8.32
C LYS A 173 12.97 14.72 8.78
N PHE A 174 13.55 15.44 7.82
CA PHE A 174 14.44 16.57 8.05
C PHE A 174 13.97 17.76 7.20
N ASN A 175 14.03 18.97 7.74
CA ASN A 175 13.81 20.17 6.93
C ASN A 175 15.01 20.42 5.99
N SER A 176 14.90 21.41 5.11
CA SER A 176 15.93 21.75 4.10
C SER A 176 17.32 22.04 4.66
N ASN A 177 17.44 22.28 5.98
CA ASN A 177 18.69 22.53 6.68
C ASN A 177 19.19 21.30 7.47
N GLY A 178 18.57 20.12 7.31
CA GLY A 178 18.96 18.89 8.00
C GLY A 178 18.52 18.80 9.47
N THR A 179 17.59 19.65 9.92
CA THR A 179 17.11 19.68 11.31
C THR A 179 15.72 19.07 11.45
N THR A 180 15.38 18.59 12.66
CA THR A 180 14.11 17.92 12.97
C THR A 180 13.07 18.86 13.60
N ILE A 181 13.28 20.18 13.55
CA ILE A 181 12.35 21.17 14.15
C ILE A 181 11.29 21.54 13.11
N ASN A 182 10.01 21.48 13.49
CA ASN A 182 8.84 21.68 12.62
C ASN A 182 8.87 20.77 11.38
N ASN A 183 9.34 19.54 11.57
CA ASN A 183 9.25 18.47 10.60
C ASN A 183 7.92 17.73 10.76
N ASP A 184 7.68 16.77 9.88
CA ASP A 184 6.43 16.03 9.82
C ASP A 184 6.70 14.53 9.62
N PRO A 185 7.25 13.85 10.63
CA PRO A 185 7.77 12.50 10.44
C PRO A 185 6.66 11.43 10.43
N ASN A 186 5.42 11.83 10.67
CA ASN A 186 4.26 10.95 10.82
C ASN A 186 2.98 11.76 10.63
N ASP A 187 2.00 11.14 9.99
CA ASP A 187 0.70 11.75 9.76
C ASP A 187 -0.36 10.85 10.39
N THR A 188 -1.28 11.45 11.14
CA THR A 188 -2.48 10.75 11.61
C THR A 188 -3.67 11.14 10.74
N TRP A 189 -4.37 10.13 10.23
CA TRP A 189 -5.56 10.31 9.41
C TRP A 189 -6.79 9.85 10.16
N THR A 190 -7.78 10.73 10.26
CA THR A 190 -9.12 10.36 10.70
C THR A 190 -9.93 9.96 9.46
N ILE A 191 -10.43 8.73 9.46
CA ILE A 191 -11.36 8.22 8.47
C ILE A 191 -12.74 8.32 9.08
N ASP A 192 -13.62 9.05 8.41
CA ASP A 192 -15.03 9.05 8.78
C ASP A 192 -15.84 8.28 7.74
N LEU A 193 -16.78 7.47 8.22
CA LEU A 193 -17.78 6.80 7.41
C LEU A 193 -19.12 7.54 7.50
N ALA A 194 -19.50 8.20 6.40
CA ALA A 194 -20.82 8.76 6.20
C ALA A 194 -21.76 7.70 5.60
N VAL A 195 -22.50 7.00 6.45
CA VAL A 195 -23.25 5.80 6.05
C VAL A 195 -24.36 6.14 5.05
N PRO A 196 -24.39 5.52 3.85
CA PRO A 196 -25.44 5.78 2.88
C PRO A 196 -26.81 5.33 3.38
N CYS A 197 -27.85 5.95 2.84
CA CYS A 197 -29.19 5.39 2.88
C CYS A 197 -29.49 4.53 1.66
N PHE A 198 -30.55 3.74 1.75
CA PHE A 198 -31.08 2.99 0.62
C PHE A 198 -32.09 3.82 -0.16
N ASP A 199 -32.06 3.71 -1.48
CA ASP A 199 -33.01 4.39 -2.37
C ASP A 199 -34.46 4.09 -1.96
N GLY A 200 -35.26 5.16 -1.84
CA GLY A 200 -36.64 5.13 -1.33
C GLY A 200 -36.78 5.03 0.20
N TYR A 201 -35.70 4.89 0.96
CA TYR A 201 -35.69 4.75 2.43
C TYR A 201 -34.88 5.82 3.16
N CYS A 202 -34.36 6.81 2.43
CA CYS A 202 -33.63 7.95 2.99
C CYS A 202 -34.56 8.83 3.85
N ALA A 203 -34.00 9.42 4.92
CA ALA A 203 -34.68 10.47 5.65
C ALA A 203 -34.86 11.73 4.79
N GLN A 204 -35.80 12.59 5.17
CA GLN A 204 -36.19 13.77 4.38
C GLN A 204 -35.05 14.79 4.21
N ASP A 205 -34.06 14.77 5.10
CA ASP A 205 -32.89 15.64 5.15
C ASP A 205 -31.65 15.02 4.48
N TRP A 206 -31.79 13.92 3.73
CA TRP A 206 -30.67 13.28 3.04
C TRP A 206 -29.83 14.25 2.19
N ALA A 207 -30.48 15.13 1.43
CA ALA A 207 -29.78 16.13 0.63
C ALA A 207 -28.98 17.11 1.51
N ASP A 208 -29.51 17.49 2.67
CA ASP A 208 -28.81 18.36 3.61
C ASP A 208 -27.64 17.64 4.29
N PHE A 209 -27.78 16.35 4.59
CA PHE A 209 -26.71 15.49 5.10
C PHE A 209 -25.54 15.38 4.11
N VAL A 210 -25.83 15.06 2.84
CA VAL A 210 -24.82 14.96 1.79
C VAL A 210 -24.12 16.30 1.56
N HIS A 211 -24.88 17.39 1.35
CA HIS A 211 -24.30 18.70 1.11
C HIS A 211 -23.58 19.28 2.34
N GLY A 212 -23.98 18.89 3.55
CA GLY A 212 -23.31 19.27 4.79
C GLY A 212 -21.88 18.73 4.89
N LEU A 213 -21.62 17.57 4.28
CA LEU A 213 -20.31 16.92 4.26
C LEU A 213 -19.55 17.19 2.95
N ASN A 214 -20.25 17.25 1.83
CA ASN A 214 -19.70 17.57 0.52
C ASN A 214 -20.66 18.47 -0.30
N PRO A 215 -20.44 19.79 -0.30
CA PRO A 215 -21.36 20.75 -0.92
C PRO A 215 -21.51 20.65 -2.45
N VAL A 216 -20.66 19.88 -3.12
CA VAL A 216 -20.68 19.72 -4.59
C VAL A 216 -21.15 18.34 -5.05
N ALA A 217 -21.42 17.43 -4.11
CA ALA A 217 -21.94 16.10 -4.39
C ALA A 217 -23.43 16.17 -4.78
N ASP A 218 -23.87 15.35 -5.74
CA ASP A 218 -25.28 15.13 -6.01
C ASP A 218 -25.81 14.04 -5.07
N PRO A 219 -26.75 14.33 -4.14
CA PRO A 219 -27.25 13.35 -3.19
C PRO A 219 -27.87 12.10 -3.83
N ASP A 220 -28.39 12.21 -5.05
CA ASP A 220 -29.03 11.08 -5.74
C ASP A 220 -28.00 10.02 -6.20
N ASP A 221 -26.74 10.43 -6.42
CA ASP A 221 -25.65 9.52 -6.83
C ASP A 221 -25.15 8.62 -5.67
N TYR A 222 -25.51 8.96 -4.43
CA TYR A 222 -24.97 8.34 -3.21
C TYR A 222 -26.02 7.53 -2.43
N MET A 223 -27.17 7.25 -3.05
CA MET A 223 -28.14 6.29 -2.53
C MET A 223 -27.78 4.87 -2.99
N VAL A 224 -27.89 3.92 -2.08
CA VAL A 224 -27.57 2.51 -2.36
C VAL A 224 -28.83 1.75 -2.77
N PRO A 225 -28.75 0.78 -3.71
CA PRO A 225 -29.89 -0.07 -4.03
C PRO A 225 -30.45 -0.79 -2.79
N PRO A 226 -31.77 -0.72 -2.52
CA PRO A 226 -32.37 -1.29 -1.30
C PRO A 226 -32.26 -2.81 -1.21
N THR A 227 -32.08 -3.49 -2.35
CA THR A 227 -31.84 -4.93 -2.40
C THR A 227 -30.50 -5.34 -1.80
N LEU A 228 -29.55 -4.40 -1.61
CA LEU A 228 -28.30 -4.64 -0.89
C LEU A 228 -28.43 -4.43 0.63
N GLU A 229 -29.64 -4.21 1.15
CA GLU A 229 -29.89 -4.20 2.58
C GLU A 229 -29.38 -5.52 3.21
N HIS A 230 -28.78 -5.40 4.40
CA HIS A 230 -28.11 -6.48 5.14
C HIS A 230 -26.85 -7.08 4.48
N GLN A 231 -26.39 -6.56 3.34
CA GLN A 231 -25.07 -6.92 2.81
C GLN A 231 -23.96 -6.23 3.60
N VAL A 232 -22.79 -6.86 3.62
CA VAL A 232 -21.57 -6.24 4.15
C VAL A 232 -20.93 -5.41 3.03
N PHE A 233 -20.58 -4.17 3.32
CA PHE A 233 -19.90 -3.27 2.39
C PHE A 233 -18.40 -3.23 2.71
N GLY A 234 -17.57 -2.92 1.72
CA GLY A 234 -16.13 -2.93 1.89
C GLY A 234 -15.40 -1.90 1.04
N CYS A 235 -14.28 -1.44 1.56
CA CYS A 235 -13.30 -0.64 0.84
C CYS A 235 -11.91 -0.89 1.43
N ASP A 236 -10.90 -1.00 0.59
CA ASP A 236 -9.50 -1.03 1.02
C ASP A 236 -8.88 0.37 0.88
N LEU A 237 -8.27 0.85 1.96
CA LEU A 237 -7.44 2.04 1.93
C LEU A 237 -6.03 1.65 1.48
N TRP A 238 -5.57 2.24 0.38
CA TRP A 238 -4.29 1.93 -0.23
C TRP A 238 -3.36 3.14 -0.19
N VAL A 239 -2.36 3.06 0.69
CA VAL A 239 -1.31 4.07 0.80
C VAL A 239 -0.24 3.78 -0.25
N GLU A 240 -0.09 4.71 -1.20
CA GLU A 240 0.84 4.59 -2.31
C GLU A 240 1.89 5.69 -2.26
N VAL A 241 3.16 5.31 -2.19
CA VAL A 241 4.27 6.26 -2.32
C VAL A 241 4.35 6.76 -3.75
N THR A 242 4.25 8.07 -3.92
CA THR A 242 4.35 8.71 -5.24
C THR A 242 5.74 9.24 -5.51
N LYS A 243 6.47 9.66 -4.47
CA LYS A 243 7.84 10.18 -4.63
C LYS A 243 8.67 10.08 -3.36
N ILE A 244 9.99 9.91 -3.53
CA ILE A 244 10.98 9.85 -2.46
C ILE A 244 12.09 10.85 -2.80
N TYR A 245 12.50 11.66 -1.83
CA TYR A 245 13.53 12.70 -1.96
C TYR A 245 14.65 12.50 -0.97
#